data_AF-M2ZWJ8-F1
#
_entry.id   AF-M2ZWJ8-F1
#
_cell.length_a   1.000
_cell.length_b   1.000
_cell.length_c   1.000
_cell.angle_alpha   90.00
_cell.angle_beta   90.00
_cell.angle_gamma   90.00
#
_symmetry.space_group_name_H-M   'P 1'
#
loop_
_entity.id
_entity.type
_entity.pdbx_description
1 polymer ?
#
loop_
_entity_poly.entity_id
_entity_poly.type
_entity_poly.pdbx_seq_one_letter_code
_entity_poly.pdbx_strand_id
1 'polypeptide(L)'
;MEKVEVVVAHHDCATLRAGDVFLKIDAGRTRTDVEVEAMAMAPVPTPEILWRKPPVLALAALRGKALGRLGEPSTASPAAWAAAGAVLRMLHDAPLPPWHSLDQRRMGDVECPGSSVDHGPGRGHLASMKESGR
;
A
#
# COMPACT_ATOMS: atom_id res chain seq x y z
N MET A 1 13.59 -27.77 -8.76
CA MET A 1 14.42 -26.57 -9.00
C MET A 1 13.64 -25.40 -8.45
N GLU A 2 14.23 -24.58 -7.59
CA GLU A 2 13.53 -23.40 -7.06
C GLU A 2 13.31 -22.40 -8.20
N LYS A 3 12.04 -22.06 -8.44
CA LYS A 3 11.67 -21.08 -9.46
C LYS A 3 11.92 -19.69 -8.89
N VAL A 4 12.58 -18.85 -9.67
CA VAL A 4 12.68 -17.42 -9.38
C VAL A 4 11.46 -16.74 -9.99
N GLU A 5 10.74 -15.97 -9.18
CA GLU A 5 9.54 -15.23 -9.58
C GLU A 5 9.79 -13.74 -9.44
N VAL A 6 9.44 -12.97 -10.48
CA VAL A 6 9.40 -11.51 -10.40
C VAL A 6 8.04 -11.13 -9.80
N VAL A 7 8.05 -10.59 -8.58
CA VAL A 7 6.83 -10.17 -7.87
C VAL A 7 6.45 -8.74 -8.27
N VAL A 8 7.44 -7.85 -8.35
CA VAL A 8 7.30 -6.45 -8.76
C VAL A 8 8.52 -6.07 -9.59
N ALA A 9 8.32 -5.29 -10.65
CA ALA A 9 9.42 -4.67 -11.40
C ALA A 9 8.98 -3.34 -12.01
N HIS A 10 9.69 -2.27 -11.66
CA HIS A 10 9.62 -0.94 -12.29
C HIS A 10 10.96 -0.22 -12.15
N HIS A 11 11.06 1.02 -12.62
CA HIS A 11 12.33 1.76 -12.70
C HIS A 11 13.03 1.98 -11.35
N ASP A 12 12.28 2.04 -10.24
CA ASP A 12 12.86 2.35 -8.93
C ASP A 12 13.05 1.12 -8.04
N CYS A 13 12.34 0.01 -8.31
CA CYS A 13 12.35 -1.19 -7.48
C CYS A 13 12.07 -2.45 -8.32
N ALA A 14 12.80 -3.52 -8.01
CA ALA A 14 12.42 -4.87 -8.40
C ALA A 14 12.40 -5.78 -7.16
N THR A 15 11.37 -6.59 -7.02
CA THR A 15 11.28 -7.63 -5.97
C THR A 15 11.22 -9.01 -6.61
N LEU A 16 12.19 -9.86 -6.28
CA LEU A 16 12.25 -11.25 -6.70
C LEU A 16 11.91 -12.17 -5.53
N ARG A 17 11.25 -13.28 -5.80
CA ARG A 17 11.07 -14.39 -4.85
C ARG A 17 11.85 -15.61 -5.34
N ALA A 18 12.66 -16.19 -4.48
CA ALA A 18 13.33 -17.46 -4.69
C ALA A 18 13.03 -18.36 -3.49
N GLY A 19 12.11 -19.31 -3.67
CA GLY A 19 11.60 -20.13 -2.56
C GLY A 19 10.96 -19.27 -1.47
N ASP A 20 11.55 -19.31 -0.27
CA ASP A 20 11.12 -18.53 0.90
C ASP A 20 11.98 -17.28 1.16
N VAL A 21 12.75 -16.84 0.16
CA VAL A 21 13.54 -15.61 0.21
C VAL A 21 12.98 -14.59 -0.76
N PHE A 22 12.89 -13.34 -0.30
CA PHE A 22 12.56 -12.18 -1.12
C PHE A 22 13.79 -11.28 -1.26
N LEU A 23 14.13 -10.93 -2.50
CA LEU A 23 15.19 -9.97 -2.80
C LEU A 23 14.56 -8.69 -3.32
N LYS A 24 14.69 -7.61 -2.55
CA LYS A 24 14.29 -6.27 -2.95
C LYS A 24 15.51 -5.51 -3.46
N ILE A 25 15.47 -5.07 -4.70
CA ILE A 25 16.52 -4.31 -5.38
C ILE A 25 16.02 -2.88 -5.54
N ASP A 26 16.58 -1.94 -4.79
CA ASP A 26 16.16 -0.54 -4.77
C ASP A 26 17.21 0.39 -5.40
N ALA A 27 16.81 1.20 -6.38
CA ALA A 27 17.72 2.16 -7.01
C ALA A 27 18.19 3.27 -6.05
N GLY A 28 17.37 3.62 -5.05
CA GLY A 28 17.67 4.63 -4.03
C GLY A 28 18.36 4.03 -2.80
N ARG A 29 19.67 4.29 -2.63
CA ARG A 29 20.47 3.74 -1.52
C ARG A 29 19.92 4.04 -0.12
N THR A 30 19.40 5.26 0.09
CA THR A 30 18.88 5.71 1.39
C THR A 30 17.50 5.12 1.72
N ARG A 31 16.74 4.67 0.72
CA ARG A 31 15.38 4.13 0.94
C ARG A 31 15.43 2.83 1.72
N THR A 32 16.39 1.96 1.41
CA THR A 32 16.58 0.68 2.10
C THR A 32 17.07 0.86 3.53
N ASP A 33 17.90 1.88 3.82
CA ASP A 33 18.30 2.21 5.19
C ASP A 33 17.08 2.54 6.06
N VAL A 34 16.26 3.47 5.57
CA VAL A 34 15.04 3.91 6.25
C VAL A 34 14.04 2.76 6.44
N GLU A 35 13.90 1.89 5.43
CA GLU A 35 13.03 0.71 5.51
C GLU A 35 13.48 -0.27 6.60
N VAL A 36 14.78 -0.58 6.67
CA VAL A 36 15.34 -1.47 7.68
C VAL A 36 15.17 -0.91 9.09
N GLU A 37 15.41 0.40 9.27
CA GLU A 37 15.23 1.04 10.57
C GLU A 37 13.76 1.08 10.99
N ALA A 38 12.85 1.38 10.05
CA ALA A 38 11.41 1.31 10.28
C ALA A 38 10.95 -0.11 10.66
N MET A 39 11.49 -1.15 10.00
CA MET A 39 11.17 -2.54 10.32
C MET A 39 11.59 -2.94 11.73
N ALA A 40 12.71 -2.38 12.23
CA ALA A 40 13.20 -2.62 13.59
C ALA A 40 12.37 -1.89 14.66
N MET A 41 11.77 -0.76 14.31
CA MET A 41 10.91 0.02 15.20
C MET A 41 9.45 -0.45 15.24
N ALA A 42 9.01 -1.23 14.24
CA ALA A 42 7.62 -1.61 14.09
C ALA A 42 7.14 -2.47 15.29
N PRO A 43 5.97 -2.17 15.88
CA PRO A 43 5.40 -2.96 16.97
C PRO A 43 4.76 -4.29 16.49
N VAL A 44 5.00 -4.66 15.24
CA VAL A 44 4.38 -5.81 14.55
C VAL A 44 5.47 -6.70 13.95
N PRO A 45 5.20 -8.00 13.76
CA PRO A 45 6.16 -8.87 13.08
C PRO A 45 6.51 -8.34 11.70
N THR A 46 7.80 -8.11 11.46
CA THR A 46 8.37 -7.80 10.15
C THR A 46 9.20 -8.99 9.66
N PRO A 47 9.43 -9.11 8.34
CA PRO A 47 10.32 -10.12 7.78
C PRO A 47 11.72 -10.09 8.42
N GLU A 48 12.31 -11.26 8.67
CA GLU A 48 13.71 -11.35 9.07
C GLU A 48 14.62 -10.85 7.96
N ILE A 49 15.59 -10.00 8.29
CA ILE A 49 16.62 -9.55 7.36
C ILE A 49 17.73 -10.60 7.33
N LEU A 50 17.84 -11.32 6.21
CA LEU A 50 18.85 -12.36 6.04
C LEU A 50 20.24 -11.78 5.76
N TRP A 51 20.28 -10.77 4.89
CA TRP A 51 21.47 -9.99 4.60
C TRP A 51 21.11 -8.71 3.87
N ARG A 52 22.05 -7.76 3.87
CA ARG A 52 21.93 -6.50 3.14
C ARG A 52 23.23 -6.17 2.43
N LYS A 53 23.13 -5.91 1.12
CA LYS A 53 24.23 -5.44 0.28
C LYS A 53 23.65 -4.46 -0.75
N PRO A 54 23.71 -3.13 -0.52
CA PRO A 54 23.12 -2.15 -1.42
C PRO A 54 23.51 -2.40 -2.89
N PRO A 55 22.55 -2.38 -3.84
CA PRO A 55 21.15 -1.97 -3.68
C PRO A 55 20.17 -3.05 -3.19
N VAL A 56 20.66 -4.22 -2.76
CA VAL A 56 19.84 -5.39 -2.48
C VAL A 56 19.62 -5.62 -0.98
N LEU A 57 18.36 -5.85 -0.60
CA LEU A 57 17.91 -6.30 0.71
C LEU A 57 17.30 -7.70 0.56
N ALA A 58 17.79 -8.67 1.34
CA ALA A 58 17.24 -10.02 1.37
C ALA A 58 16.43 -10.25 2.65
N LEU A 59 15.19 -10.70 2.46
CA LEU A 59 14.22 -10.93 3.52
C LEU A 59 13.75 -12.38 3.50
N ALA A 60 13.54 -12.95 4.68
CA ALA A 60 12.83 -14.21 4.81
C ALA A 60 11.33 -14.00 4.51
N ALA A 61 10.66 -15.05 4.03
CA ALA A 61 9.21 -15.04 3.91
C ALA A 61 8.56 -14.82 5.29
N LEU A 62 7.67 -13.83 5.38
CA LEU A 62 6.90 -13.62 6.60
C LEU A 62 5.92 -14.77 6.80
N ARG A 63 5.97 -15.41 7.97
CA ARG A 63 5.06 -16.49 8.33
C ARG A 63 3.64 -15.96 8.48
N GLY A 64 2.69 -16.63 7.83
CA GLY A 64 1.27 -16.28 7.94
C GLY A 64 0.49 -16.68 6.71
N LYS A 65 -0.82 -16.38 6.73
CA LYS A 65 -1.71 -16.56 5.58
C LYS A 65 -2.12 -15.18 5.09
N ALA A 66 -1.92 -14.91 3.81
CA ALA A 66 -2.39 -13.67 3.20
C ALA A 66 -3.92 -13.53 3.34
N LEU A 67 -4.39 -12.33 3.70
CA LEU A 67 -5.82 -12.04 3.84
C LEU A 67 -6.53 -11.98 2.47
N GLY A 68 -5.79 -11.77 1.39
CA GLY A 68 -6.33 -11.73 0.03
C GLY A 68 -5.22 -11.68 -1.02
N ARG A 69 -5.62 -11.77 -2.30
CA ARG A 69 -4.74 -11.56 -3.46
C ARG A 69 -5.30 -10.41 -4.27
N LEU A 70 -4.42 -9.62 -4.88
CA LEU A 70 -4.84 -8.50 -5.72
C LEU A 70 -5.64 -9.03 -6.92
N GLY A 71 -6.77 -8.39 -7.22
CA GLY A 71 -7.66 -8.79 -8.32
C GLY A 71 -8.66 -9.90 -7.96
N GLU A 72 -8.62 -10.43 -6.74
CA GLU A 72 -9.52 -11.48 -6.27
C GLU A 72 -10.30 -11.02 -5.02
N PRO A 73 -11.57 -11.40 -4.85
CA PRO A 73 -12.28 -11.22 -3.59
C PRO A 73 -11.57 -11.95 -2.44
N SER A 74 -11.44 -11.30 -1.29
CA SER A 74 -10.90 -11.94 -0.08
C SER A 74 -11.85 -13.02 0.44
N THR A 75 -11.31 -14.21 0.72
CA THR A 75 -12.03 -15.29 1.44
C THR A 75 -11.71 -15.31 2.94
N ALA A 76 -11.03 -14.28 3.46
CA ALA A 76 -10.69 -14.20 4.88
C ALA A 76 -11.95 -13.92 5.72
N SER A 77 -12.00 -14.49 6.92
CA SER A 77 -13.14 -14.32 7.81
C SER A 77 -13.24 -12.87 8.33
N PRO A 78 -14.44 -12.42 8.75
CA PRO A 78 -14.59 -11.14 9.43
C PRO A 78 -13.67 -10.99 10.66
N ALA A 79 -13.44 -12.07 11.40
CA ALA A 79 -12.53 -12.07 12.55
C ALA A 79 -11.07 -11.81 12.14
N ALA A 80 -10.62 -12.34 10.99
CA ALA A 80 -9.26 -12.10 10.49
C ALA A 80 -9.08 -10.62 10.09
N TRP A 81 -10.11 -10.02 9.48
CA TRP A 81 -10.11 -8.58 9.17
C TRP A 81 -10.18 -7.70 10.43
N ALA A 82 -10.93 -8.10 11.44
CA ALA A 82 -10.95 -7.39 12.73
C ALA A 82 -9.57 -7.43 13.42
N ALA A 83 -8.88 -8.56 13.38
CA ALA A 83 -7.51 -8.70 13.89
C ALA A 83 -6.52 -7.82 13.10
N ALA A 84 -6.61 -7.79 11.77
CA ALA A 84 -5.80 -6.89 10.94
C ALA A 84 -6.01 -5.42 11.31
N GLY A 85 -7.26 -4.99 11.52
CA GLY A 85 -7.58 -3.64 11.98
C GLY A 85 -7.00 -3.31 13.36
N ALA A 86 -6.94 -4.28 14.29
CA ALA A 86 -6.32 -4.09 15.59
C ALA A 86 -4.79 -3.88 15.48
N VAL A 87 -4.13 -4.68 14.64
CA VAL A 87 -2.69 -4.56 14.36
C VAL A 87 -2.36 -3.21 13.70
N LEU A 88 -3.19 -2.75 12.77
CA LEU A 88 -3.02 -1.43 12.14
C LEU A 88 -3.16 -0.27 13.14
N ARG A 89 -4.12 -0.35 14.07
CA ARG A 89 -4.24 0.66 15.15
C ARG A 89 -3.01 0.67 16.03
N MET A 90 -2.51 -0.50 16.44
CA MET A 90 -1.26 -0.60 17.21
C MET A 90 -0.08 0.04 16.48
N LEU A 91 0.01 -0.10 15.15
CA LEU A 91 1.04 0.58 14.35
C LEU A 91 0.84 2.10 14.30
N HIS A 92 -0.40 2.59 14.16
CA HIS A 92 -0.70 4.02 14.17
C HIS A 92 -0.44 4.69 15.52
N ASP A 93 -0.64 3.97 16.61
CA ASP A 93 -0.43 4.48 17.97
C ASP A 93 1.06 4.43 18.40
N ALA A 94 1.93 3.80 17.62
CA ALA A 94 3.35 3.66 17.92
C ALA A 94 4.10 4.99 17.76
N PRO A 95 5.20 5.20 18.53
CA PRO A 95 6.05 6.36 18.34
C PRO A 95 6.55 6.45 16.91
N LEU A 96 6.38 7.62 16.31
CA LEU A 96 6.82 7.84 14.96
C LEU A 96 8.35 7.90 14.87
N PRO A 97 8.95 7.44 13.77
CA PRO A 97 10.40 7.46 13.62
C PRO A 97 10.94 8.88 13.41
N PRO A 98 12.17 9.18 13.85
CA PRO A 98 12.70 10.55 13.88
C PRO A 98 12.93 11.21 12.51
N TRP A 99 12.83 10.49 11.39
CA TRP A 99 13.16 10.98 10.03
C TRP A 99 11.98 11.62 9.26
N HIS A 100 11.17 12.42 9.94
CA HIS A 100 9.88 12.93 9.45
C HIS A 100 9.84 13.84 8.22
N SER A 101 10.94 14.17 7.55
CA SER A 101 10.96 15.35 6.65
C SER A 101 11.65 15.19 5.29
N LEU A 102 12.03 13.98 4.85
CA LEU A 102 12.68 13.85 3.53
C LEU A 102 11.73 13.91 2.32
N ASP A 103 10.40 13.79 2.49
CA ASP A 103 9.50 13.61 1.33
C ASP A 103 8.21 14.46 1.29
N GLN A 104 8.15 15.58 2.01
CA GLN A 104 7.08 16.58 1.76
C GLN A 104 7.19 17.22 0.35
N ARG A 105 8.29 16.97 -0.40
CA ARG A 105 8.54 17.54 -1.74
C ARG A 105 8.11 16.67 -2.93
N ARG A 106 7.53 15.48 -2.73
CA ARG A 106 6.99 14.66 -3.85
C ARG A 106 5.49 14.38 -3.78
N MET A 107 4.82 14.68 -2.67
CA MET A 107 3.35 14.56 -2.55
C MET A 107 2.60 15.76 -3.17
N GLY A 108 3.17 16.38 -4.21
CA GLY A 108 2.60 17.55 -4.90
C GLY A 108 1.74 17.23 -6.12
N ASP A 109 1.93 16.06 -6.75
CA ASP A 109 1.38 15.80 -8.09
C ASP A 109 0.70 14.43 -8.25
N VAL A 110 -0.09 14.00 -7.25
CA VAL A 110 -1.10 12.97 -7.49
C VAL A 110 -2.47 13.63 -7.42
N GLU A 111 -2.85 14.27 -8.52
CA GLU A 111 -4.24 14.62 -8.76
C GLU A 111 -5.01 13.31 -8.99
N CYS A 112 -5.87 12.95 -8.04
CA CYS A 112 -6.87 11.90 -8.25
C CYS A 112 -7.73 12.32 -9.45
N PRO A 113 -7.78 11.57 -10.56
CA PRO A 113 -8.69 11.91 -11.65
C PRO A 113 -10.11 11.88 -11.09
N GLY A 114 -10.75 13.05 -11.13
CA GLY A 114 -12.09 13.26 -10.63
C GLY A 114 -13.06 12.24 -11.22
N SER A 115 -13.83 11.61 -10.34
CA SER A 115 -15.04 10.91 -10.71
C SER A 115 -16.06 11.93 -11.24
N SER A 116 -16.00 12.22 -12.54
CA SER A 116 -17.04 12.92 -13.26
C SER A 116 -18.27 12.00 -13.33
N VAL A 117 -19.14 12.07 -12.34
CA VAL A 117 -20.48 11.47 -12.43
C VAL A 117 -21.32 12.39 -13.31
N ASP A 118 -21.37 12.05 -14.60
CA ASP A 118 -22.23 12.68 -15.60
C ASP A 118 -23.70 12.49 -15.21
N HIS A 119 -24.33 13.53 -14.68
CA HIS A 119 -25.79 13.59 -14.55
C HIS A 119 -26.35 14.19 -15.85
N GLY A 120 -26.58 13.30 -16.83
CA GLY A 120 -27.29 13.65 -18.05
C GLY A 120 -28.70 14.22 -17.75
N PRO A 121 -29.21 15.17 -18.55
CA PRO A 121 -30.51 15.78 -18.28
C PRO A 121 -31.63 14.87 -18.76
N GLY A 122 -32.24 14.13 -17.84
CA GLY A 122 -33.49 13.41 -18.07
C GLY A 122 -34.68 14.37 -18.15
N ARG A 123 -35.28 14.48 -19.33
CA ARG A 123 -36.56 15.18 -19.57
C ARG A 123 -37.74 14.40 -19.00
N GLY A 124 -38.70 15.10 -18.39
CA GLY A 124 -40.07 14.65 -18.10
C GLY A 124 -40.81 15.68 -17.24
N HIS A 125 -41.46 16.69 -17.82
CA HIS A 125 -42.89 16.77 -18.17
C HIS A 125 -43.84 17.16 -17.00
N LEU A 126 -44.33 18.40 -17.11
CA LEU A 126 -45.63 18.99 -16.69
C LEU A 126 -46.14 18.94 -15.23
N ALA A 127 -46.25 20.14 -14.64
CA ALA A 127 -47.45 20.73 -13.99
C ALA A 127 -47.10 22.19 -13.60
N SER A 128 -47.66 23.26 -14.18
CA SER A 128 -49.00 23.85 -13.99
C SER A 128 -48.91 25.22 -13.28
N MET A 129 -49.37 26.24 -14.01
CA MET A 129 -49.83 27.61 -13.68
C MET A 129 -49.91 28.11 -12.23
N LYS A 130 -49.42 29.36 -12.05
CA LYS A 130 -49.92 30.54 -11.26
C LYS A 130 -48.68 31.33 -10.76
N GLU A 131 -48.49 32.65 -10.81
CA GLU A 131 -49.29 33.90 -10.83
C GLU A 131 -48.41 35.01 -11.46
N SER A 132 -48.91 35.83 -12.39
CA SER A 132 -49.33 37.24 -12.21
C SER A 132 -48.33 38.18 -11.50
N GLY A 133 -47.80 39.19 -12.21
CA GLY A 133 -47.04 40.27 -11.58
C GLY A 133 -46.39 41.30 -12.51
N ARG A 134 -47.24 42.15 -13.14
CA ARG A 134 -47.00 43.49 -13.75
C ARG A 134 -46.00 43.63 -14.91
#